data_AF-A0A0J7IWJ8-F1
#
_entry.id   AF-A0A0J7IWJ8-F1
#
_cell.length_a   1.000
_cell.length_b   1.000
_cell.length_c   1.000
_cell.angle_alpha   90.00
_cell.angle_beta   90.00
_cell.angle_gamma   90.00
#
_symmetry.space_group_name_H-M   'P 1'
#
loop_
_entity.id
_entity.type
_entity.pdbx_description
1 polymer ?
#
loop_
_entity_poly.entity_id
_entity_poly.type
_entity_poly.pdbx_seq_one_letter_code
_entity_poly.pdbx_strand_id
1 'polypeptide(L)'
;MFFYLNPFSWIKRFPRYESSQKTSNLLYDLNIKYNLKMEIGDVNDTLWYFRDLKNDKISKLENFELLLDKDSLKNTDLETVKKYVNEFSSNFEYRNYFDSIQVAINYDSIIYKTKMR
;
A
#
# COMPACT_ATOMS: atom_id res chain seq x y z
N MET A 1 26.24 -35.80 -25.72
CA MET A 1 26.09 -35.08 -24.44
C MET A 1 24.71 -34.46 -24.42
N PHE A 2 23.74 -35.06 -23.73
CA PHE A 2 22.39 -34.49 -23.65
C PHE A 2 22.37 -33.48 -22.50
N PHE A 3 22.23 -32.20 -22.83
CA PHE A 3 21.96 -31.17 -21.82
C PHE A 3 20.54 -31.37 -21.30
N TYR A 4 20.42 -31.97 -20.12
CA TYR A 4 19.15 -32.04 -19.39
C TYR A 4 18.78 -30.64 -18.90
N LEU A 5 18.04 -29.90 -19.70
CA LEU A 5 17.39 -28.67 -19.28
C LEU A 5 16.17 -29.07 -18.45
N ASN A 6 16.26 -28.85 -17.13
CA ASN A 6 15.14 -29.09 -16.22
C ASN A 6 13.91 -28.29 -16.72
N PRO A 7 12.80 -28.94 -17.12
CA PRO A 7 11.64 -28.27 -17.71
C PRO A 7 10.94 -27.32 -16.73
N PHE A 8 11.25 -27.41 -15.43
CA PHE A 8 10.74 -26.51 -14.40
C PHE A 8 11.58 -25.24 -14.21
N SER A 9 12.74 -25.12 -14.86
CA SER A 9 13.58 -23.92 -14.80
C SER A 9 12.91 -22.70 -15.44
N TRP A 10 12.07 -22.93 -16.45
CA TRP A 10 11.38 -21.87 -17.21
C TRP A 10 10.09 -21.36 -16.55
N ILE A 11 9.62 -22.01 -15.48
CA ILE A 11 8.39 -21.64 -14.76
C ILE A 11 8.72 -20.95 -13.42
N LYS A 12 9.94 -20.43 -13.24
CA LYS A 12 10.19 -19.46 -12.16
C LYS A 12 9.53 -18.13 -12.56
N ARG A 13 8.22 -18.02 -12.31
CA ARG A 13 7.55 -16.72 -12.31
C ARG A 13 8.23 -15.87 -11.24
N PHE A 14 8.71 -14.70 -11.64
CA PHE A 14 9.20 -13.71 -10.68
C PHE A 14 8.09 -13.43 -9.66
N PRO A 15 8.42 -13.34 -8.35
CA PRO A 15 7.44 -12.96 -7.36
C PRO A 15 6.86 -11.61 -7.74
N ARG A 16 5.53 -11.53 -7.82
CA ARG A 16 4.83 -10.27 -7.99
C ARG A 16 4.60 -9.66 -6.62
N TYR A 17 5.08 -8.44 -6.44
CA TYR A 17 4.90 -7.65 -5.23
C TYR A 17 3.66 -6.77 -5.41
N GLU A 18 2.49 -7.42 -5.46
CA GLU A 18 1.21 -6.75 -5.60
C GLU A 18 0.55 -6.59 -4.22
N SER A 19 -0.11 -5.45 -4.02
CA SER A 19 -0.98 -5.20 -2.87
C SER A 19 -2.11 -6.23 -2.80
N SER A 20 -2.71 -6.42 -1.62
CA SER A 20 -3.85 -7.32 -1.52
C SER A 20 -5.03 -6.83 -2.37
N GLN A 21 -5.82 -7.79 -2.88
CA GLN A 21 -7.02 -7.49 -3.66
C GLN A 21 -8.04 -6.63 -2.87
N LYS A 22 -8.09 -6.80 -1.55
CA LYS A 22 -9.01 -6.03 -0.71
C LYS A 22 -8.59 -4.57 -0.64
N THR A 23 -7.30 -4.31 -0.46
CA THR A 23 -6.75 -2.95 -0.38
C THR A 23 -6.86 -2.24 -1.72
N SER A 24 -6.62 -2.94 -2.85
CA SER A 24 -6.81 -2.36 -4.18
C SER A 24 -8.28 -2.02 -4.46
N ASN A 25 -9.22 -2.88 -4.10
CA ASN A 25 -10.65 -2.59 -4.24
C ASN A 25 -11.08 -1.41 -3.37
N LEU A 26 -10.66 -1.38 -2.11
CA LEU A 26 -10.97 -0.29 -1.17
C LEU A 26 -10.43 1.06 -1.68
N LEU A 27 -9.20 1.06 -2.20
CA LEU A 27 -8.59 2.24 -2.77
C LEU A 27 -9.32 2.71 -4.03
N TYR A 28 -9.74 1.78 -4.90
CA TYR A 28 -10.56 2.08 -6.07
C TYR A 28 -11.91 2.72 -5.70
N ASP A 29 -12.62 2.14 -4.74
CA ASP A 29 -13.92 2.65 -4.28
C ASP A 29 -13.81 4.05 -3.68
N LEU A 30 -12.78 4.30 -2.85
CA LEU A 30 -12.55 5.60 -2.24
C LEU A 30 -12.09 6.64 -3.28
N ASN A 31 -11.29 6.23 -4.27
CA ASN A 31 -10.84 7.11 -5.34
C ASN A 31 -12.04 7.62 -6.15
N ILE A 32 -13.00 6.76 -6.48
CA ILE A 32 -14.25 7.15 -7.13
C ILE A 32 -15.07 8.07 -6.22
N LYS A 33 -15.25 7.68 -4.95
CA LYS A 33 -16.12 8.40 -4.00
C LYS A 33 -15.66 9.84 -3.77
N TYR A 34 -14.36 10.05 -3.63
CA TYR A 34 -13.77 11.37 -3.34
C TYR A 34 -13.24 12.09 -4.58
N ASN A 35 -13.36 11.48 -5.76
CA ASN A 35 -12.76 11.97 -7.00
C ASN A 35 -11.26 12.26 -6.86
N LEU A 36 -10.57 11.38 -6.15
CA LEU A 36 -9.12 11.44 -5.91
C LEU A 36 -8.43 10.33 -6.67
N LYS A 37 -7.19 10.57 -7.07
CA LYS A 37 -6.29 9.51 -7.53
C LYS A 37 -5.22 9.31 -6.48
N MET A 38 -5.53 8.46 -5.51
CA MET A 38 -4.52 7.92 -4.60
C MET A 38 -3.97 6.62 -5.17
N GLU A 39 -2.67 6.42 -5.05
CA GLU A 39 -1.97 5.18 -5.40
C GLU A 39 -1.21 4.66 -4.19
N ILE A 40 -0.88 3.38 -4.20
CA ILE A 40 -0.07 2.78 -3.13
C ILE A 40 1.40 3.08 -3.42
N GLY A 41 2.14 3.51 -2.40
CA GLY A 41 3.57 3.77 -2.49
C GLY A 41 4.43 2.50 -2.47
N ASP A 42 5.69 2.66 -2.10
CA ASP A 42 6.67 1.56 -2.12
C ASP A 42 6.37 0.54 -1.00
N VAL A 43 5.95 1.03 0.16
CA VAL A 43 5.54 0.18 1.28
C VAL A 43 4.07 -0.18 1.15
N ASN A 44 3.81 -1.46 0.89
CA ASN A 44 2.48 -2.01 0.65
C ASN A 44 2.20 -3.31 1.42
N ASP A 45 0.95 -3.76 1.37
CA ASP A 45 0.45 -4.95 2.04
C ASP A 45 0.71 -6.24 1.23
N THR A 46 1.98 -6.46 0.87
CA THR A 46 2.38 -7.67 0.15
C THR A 46 2.50 -8.89 1.07
N LEU A 47 2.26 -10.07 0.49
CA LEU A 47 2.54 -11.36 1.16
C LEU A 47 3.99 -11.46 1.65
N TRP A 48 4.94 -10.85 0.93
CA TRP A 48 6.35 -10.84 1.30
C TRP A 48 6.60 -9.98 2.54
N TYR A 49 5.98 -8.81 2.63
CA TYR A 49 6.04 -7.96 3.81
C TYR A 49 5.53 -8.71 5.06
N PHE A 50 4.35 -9.34 4.97
CA PHE A 50 3.81 -10.13 6.10
C PHE A 50 4.70 -11.32 6.48
N ARG A 51 5.29 -11.98 5.48
CA ARG A 51 6.20 -13.11 5.71
C ARG A 51 7.48 -12.66 6.40
N ASP A 52 8.03 -11.52 5.99
CA ASP A 52 9.29 -11.01 6.53
C ASP A 52 9.08 -10.40 7.93
N LEU A 53 7.90 -9.82 8.21
CA LEU A 53 7.46 -9.50 9.57
C LEU A 53 7.40 -10.73 10.47
N LYS A 54 6.78 -11.82 10.01
CA LYS A 54 6.65 -13.06 10.78
C LYS A 54 7.98 -13.75 11.07
N ASN A 55 8.96 -13.55 10.19
CA ASN A 55 10.29 -14.15 10.32
C ASN A 55 11.30 -13.22 11.02
N ASP A 56 10.83 -12.14 11.67
CA ASP A 56 11.65 -11.14 12.37
C ASP A 56 12.78 -10.54 11.51
N LYS A 57 12.60 -10.52 10.18
CA LYS A 57 13.56 -9.89 9.25
C LYS A 57 13.43 -8.37 9.26
N ILE A 58 12.23 -7.89 9.54
CA ILE A 58 11.90 -6.47 9.64
C ILE A 58 12.01 -6.07 11.12
N SER A 59 12.97 -5.21 11.42
CA SER A 59 13.26 -4.80 12.80
C SER A 59 12.27 -3.77 13.37
N LYS A 60 11.55 -3.06 12.50
CA LYS A 60 10.58 -2.01 12.86
C LYS A 60 9.43 -2.01 11.86
N LEU A 61 8.22 -1.83 12.35
CA LEU A 61 7.03 -1.67 11.51
C LEU A 61 7.20 -0.44 10.62
N GLU A 62 6.91 -0.59 9.33
CA GLU A 62 6.98 0.48 8.34
C GLU A 62 5.64 1.24 8.27
N ASN A 63 5.65 2.41 7.65
CA ASN A 63 4.45 3.18 7.39
C ASN A 63 3.83 2.71 6.07
N PHE A 64 2.51 2.52 6.04
CA PHE A 64 1.81 2.26 4.80
C PHE A 64 1.72 3.56 3.99
N GLU A 65 2.21 3.56 2.75
CA GLU A 65 2.30 4.77 1.94
C GLU A 65 1.15 4.90 0.94
N LEU A 66 0.53 6.07 0.93
CA LEU A 66 -0.44 6.51 -0.06
C LEU A 66 0.09 7.74 -0.79
N LEU A 67 0.10 7.71 -2.11
CA LEU A 67 0.60 8.77 -2.98
C LEU A 67 -0.58 9.46 -3.65
N LEU A 68 -0.72 10.77 -3.50
CA LEU A 68 -1.72 11.56 -4.22
C LEU A 68 -1.15 12.01 -5.57
N ASP A 69 -1.85 11.68 -6.66
CA ASP A 69 -1.46 12.10 -8.00
C ASP A 69 -1.57 13.62 -8.19
N LYS A 70 -0.58 14.23 -8.83
CA LYS A 70 -0.40 15.70 -8.94
C LYS A 70 -1.55 16.38 -9.67
N ASP A 71 -2.18 15.68 -10.62
CA ASP A 71 -3.29 16.22 -11.39
C ASP A 71 -4.58 16.32 -10.57
N SER A 72 -4.76 15.44 -9.58
CA SER A 72 -5.89 15.50 -8.64
C SER A 72 -5.74 16.61 -7.59
N LEU A 73 -4.54 17.20 -7.50
CA LEU A 73 -4.14 18.18 -6.49
C LEU A 73 -4.67 19.61 -6.75
N LYS A 74 -4.99 19.93 -8.02
CA LYS A 74 -5.39 21.29 -8.41
C LYS A 74 -6.73 21.74 -7.82
N ASN A 75 -7.60 20.81 -7.41
CA ASN A 75 -8.96 21.08 -6.93
C ASN A 75 -9.26 20.43 -5.57
N THR A 76 -8.24 19.98 -4.82
CA THR A 76 -8.44 19.19 -3.60
C THR A 76 -8.34 20.01 -2.34
N ASP A 77 -9.43 20.00 -1.56
CA ASP A 77 -9.40 20.49 -0.19
C ASP A 77 -8.65 19.50 0.71
N LEU A 78 -7.74 20.00 1.57
CA LEU A 78 -7.06 19.18 2.59
C LEU A 78 -8.05 18.42 3.49
N GLU A 79 -9.28 18.93 3.63
CA GLU A 79 -10.34 18.28 4.39
C GLU A 79 -10.89 17.01 3.72
N THR A 80 -10.96 16.97 2.37
CA THR A 80 -11.39 15.75 1.64
C THR A 80 -10.33 14.67 1.75
N VAL A 81 -9.05 15.03 1.67
CA VAL A 81 -7.92 14.12 1.90
C VAL A 81 -7.98 13.53 3.31
N LYS A 82 -8.24 14.35 4.34
CA LYS A 82 -8.41 13.85 5.71
C LYS A 82 -9.58 12.87 5.83
N LYS A 83 -10.72 13.16 5.20
CA LYS A 83 -11.90 12.27 5.20
C LYS A 83 -11.58 10.94 4.49
N TYR A 84 -10.92 11.00 3.34
CA TYR A 84 -10.44 9.83 2.61
C TYR A 84 -9.56 8.94 3.49
N VAL A 85 -8.53 9.52 4.12
CA VAL A 85 -7.56 8.76 4.93
C VAL A 85 -8.20 8.16 6.16
N ASN A 86 -9.12 8.89 6.80
CA ASN A 86 -9.86 8.36 7.94
C ASN A 86 -10.73 7.16 7.54
N GLU A 87 -11.45 7.25 6.41
CA GLU A 87 -12.29 6.15 5.92
C GLU A 87 -11.46 4.95 5.47
N PHE A 88 -10.33 5.21 4.79
CA PHE A 88 -9.35 4.19 4.45
C PHE A 88 -8.86 3.49 5.73
N SER A 89 -8.41 4.24 6.73
CA SER A 89 -7.88 3.71 7.99
C SER A 89 -8.91 2.92 8.82
N SER A 90 -10.20 3.23 8.71
CA SER A 90 -11.26 2.46 9.37
C SER A 90 -11.56 1.12 8.69
N ASN A 91 -11.41 1.06 7.36
CA ASN A 91 -11.77 -0.13 6.56
C ASN A 91 -10.54 -0.97 6.17
N PHE A 92 -9.32 -0.47 6.42
CA PHE A 92 -8.07 -1.16 6.12
C PHE A 92 -7.81 -2.31 7.10
N GLU A 93 -7.93 -3.54 6.60
CA GLU A 93 -7.82 -4.78 7.39
C GLU A 93 -6.42 -5.04 7.94
N TYR A 94 -5.38 -4.66 7.18
CA TYR A 94 -3.99 -4.95 7.54
C TYR A 94 -3.34 -3.87 8.41
N ARG A 95 -4.13 -2.96 8.97
CA ARG A 95 -3.66 -1.84 9.79
C ARG A 95 -2.70 -2.25 10.92
N ASN A 96 -2.90 -3.42 11.53
CA ASN A 96 -2.09 -3.89 12.65
C ASN A 96 -0.64 -4.27 12.26
N TYR A 97 -0.35 -4.39 10.96
CA TYR A 97 0.97 -4.73 10.44
C TYR A 97 1.80 -3.49 10.05
N PHE A 98 1.29 -2.29 10.29
CA PHE A 98 1.94 -1.03 9.96
C PHE A 98 1.90 -0.09 11.18
N ASP A 99 2.88 0.81 11.27
CA ASP A 99 2.96 1.78 12.37
C ASP A 99 2.02 2.98 12.15
N SER A 100 2.02 3.52 10.92
CA SER A 100 1.16 4.62 10.53
C SER A 100 0.79 4.57 9.04
N ILE A 101 -0.20 5.38 8.64
CA ILE A 101 -0.52 5.62 7.23
C ILE A 101 0.09 6.97 6.85
N GLN A 102 1.02 6.96 5.92
CA GLN A 102 1.69 8.13 5.40
C GLN A 102 1.08 8.53 4.06
N VAL A 103 0.71 9.80 3.91
CA VAL A 103 0.15 10.33 2.68
C VAL A 103 1.13 11.35 2.10
N ALA A 104 1.69 11.05 0.94
CA ALA A 104 2.56 11.98 0.22
C ALA A 104 1.73 12.87 -0.72
N ILE A 105 1.88 14.18 -0.57
CA ILE A 105 1.23 15.24 -1.34
C ILE A 105 2.34 16.14 -1.87
N ASN A 106 2.63 16.10 -3.17
CA ASN A 106 3.60 17.02 -3.81
C ASN A 106 4.94 17.18 -3.05
N TYR A 107 5.63 16.07 -2.74
CA TYR A 107 6.90 16.03 -2.01
C TYR A 107 6.83 16.38 -0.51
N ASP A 108 5.68 16.84 -0.01
CA ASP A 108 5.39 16.91 1.43
C ASP A 108 4.69 15.62 1.87
N SER A 109 5.09 15.07 3.01
CA SER A 109 4.48 13.88 3.60
C SER A 109 3.66 14.24 4.84
N ILE A 110 2.37 13.93 4.83
CA ILE A 110 1.51 14.02 6.01
C ILE A 110 1.36 12.63 6.62
N ILE A 111 1.84 12.46 7.85
CA ILE A 111 1.78 11.19 8.57
C ILE A 111 0.52 11.16 9.44
N TYR A 112 -0.34 10.18 9.17
CA TYR A 112 -1.53 9.88 9.96
C TYR A 112 -1.27 8.65 10.83
N LYS A 113 -0.99 8.89 12.12
CA LYS A 113 -0.77 7.81 13.08
C LYS A 113 -2.01 6.95 13.22
N THR A 114 -1.88 5.66 12.91
CA THR A 114 -2.90 4.67 13.24
C THR A 114 -2.82 4.40 14.73
N LYS A 115 -3.84 4.79 15.50
CA LYS A 115 -3.98 4.30 16.88
C LYS A 115 -4.02 2.78 16.85
N MET A 116 -3.06 2.11 17.48
CA MET A 116 -3.22 0.70 17.86
C MET A 116 -4.34 0.65 18.91
N ARG A 117 -5.32 -0.23 18.69
CA ARG A 117 -6.43 -0.45 19.63
C ARG A 117 -6.08 -1.62 20.53
#